data_AF-A0A7Y5CUD6-F1
#
_entry.id   AF-A0A7Y5CUD6-F1
#
_cell.length_a   1.000
_cell.length_b   1.000
_cell.length_c   1.000
_cell.angle_alpha   90.00
_cell.angle_beta   90.00
_cell.angle_gamma   90.00
#
_symmetry.space_group_name_H-M   'P 1'
#
loop_
_entity.id
_entity.type
_entity.pdbx_description
1 polymer ?
#
loop_
_entity_poly.entity_id
_entity_poly.type
_entity_poly.pdbx_seq_one_letter_code
_entity_poly.pdbx_strand_id
1 'polypeptide(L)'
;MKAQPQPGDRYRQEFLKGEAEDMGEVLSLDDSVTIGLGTFSGCLCIKDWSPLEPEVVEHKFYSRAVGNLILEKKVAGETGRMELREMKFAAAAQ
;
A
#
# COMPACT_ATOMS: atom_id res chain seq x y z
N MET A 1 -2.82 7.90 -4.39
CA MET A 1 -1.78 7.24 -5.20
C MET A 1 -1.64 7.96 -6.54
N LYS A 2 -0.43 8.06 -7.11
CA LYS A 2 -0.23 8.75 -8.40
C LYS A 2 -0.89 7.99 -9.55
N ALA A 3 -1.36 8.71 -10.57
CA ALA A 3 -1.95 8.10 -11.77
C ALA A 3 -0.93 7.29 -12.58
N GLN A 4 0.33 7.70 -12.56
CA GLN A 4 1.46 7.01 -13.20
C GLN A 4 2.63 6.96 -12.19
N PRO A 5 2.61 6.01 -11.24
CA PRO A 5 3.68 5.90 -10.26
C PRO A 5 4.96 5.38 -10.91
N GLN A 6 6.10 5.91 -10.50
CA GLN A 6 7.44 5.45 -10.87
C GLN A 6 8.25 5.12 -9.62
N PRO A 7 9.09 4.08 -9.60
CA PRO A 7 10.00 3.83 -8.48
C PRO A 7 10.80 5.09 -8.11
N GLY A 8 10.86 5.40 -6.81
CA GLY A 8 11.47 6.62 -6.27
C GLY A 8 10.55 7.85 -6.23
N ASP A 9 9.34 7.78 -6.79
CA ASP A 9 8.35 8.84 -6.60
C ASP A 9 8.02 9.00 -5.11
N ARG A 10 8.21 10.21 -4.59
CA ARG A 10 7.82 10.60 -3.23
C ARG A 10 6.72 11.64 -3.26
N TYR A 11 5.71 11.49 -2.41
CA TYR A 11 4.58 12.42 -2.35
C TYR A 11 3.94 12.42 -0.96
N ARG A 12 3.23 13.51 -0.63
CA ARG A 12 2.41 13.60 0.58
C ARG A 12 1.10 12.86 0.37
N GLN A 13 0.72 12.05 1.36
CA GLN A 13 -0.60 11.41 1.45
C GLN A 13 -1.56 12.25 2.29
N GLU A 14 -1.04 12.86 3.36
CA GLU A 14 -1.74 13.84 4.21
C GLU A 14 -0.77 14.95 4.63
N PHE A 15 -1.27 16.16 4.86
CA PHE A 15 -0.43 17.26 5.36
C PHE A 15 -1.20 18.27 6.21
N LEU A 16 -0.92 18.22 7.51
CA LEU A 16 -1.18 19.21 8.52
C LEU A 16 0.08 19.37 9.37
N LYS A 17 0.79 20.49 9.21
CA LYS A 17 2.11 20.70 9.81
C LYS A 17 2.13 20.41 11.31
N GLY A 18 3.02 19.52 11.74
CA GLY A 18 3.19 19.13 13.14
C GLY A 18 2.13 18.20 13.72
N GLU A 19 1.13 17.81 12.93
CA GLU A 19 0.01 16.96 13.36
C GLU A 19 -0.13 15.71 12.47
N ALA A 20 -0.05 15.86 11.15
CA ALA A 20 -0.13 14.78 10.17
C ALA A 20 0.78 15.09 8.97
N GLU A 21 1.81 14.30 8.74
CA GLU A 21 2.78 14.52 7.66
C GLU A 21 3.06 13.23 6.89
N ASP A 22 2.01 12.50 6.53
CA ASP A 22 2.12 11.19 5.90
C ASP A 22 2.72 11.26 4.50
N MET A 23 3.69 10.38 4.25
CA MET A 23 4.49 10.31 3.05
C MET A 23 4.38 8.94 2.40
N GLY A 24 4.21 8.93 1.09
CA GLY A 24 4.33 7.76 0.24
C GLY A 24 5.61 7.81 -0.58
N GLU A 25 6.31 6.69 -0.68
CA GLU A 25 7.39 6.46 -1.64
C GLU A 25 7.14 5.18 -2.43
N VAL A 26 7.13 5.28 -3.77
CA VAL A 26 6.99 4.10 -4.63
C VAL A 26 8.30 3.31 -4.59
N LEU A 27 8.23 2.06 -4.11
CA LEU A 27 9.39 1.17 -4.04
C LEU A 27 9.51 0.27 -5.28
N SER A 28 8.40 -0.28 -5.75
CA SER A 28 8.36 -1.27 -6.83
C SER A 28 7.01 -1.24 -7.55
N LEU A 29 7.00 -1.64 -8.82
CA LEU A 29 5.80 -1.81 -9.63
C LEU A 29 5.53 -3.27 -10.03
N ASP A 30 6.41 -4.20 -9.65
CA ASP A 30 6.41 -5.57 -10.16
C ASP A 30 6.50 -6.64 -9.06
N ASP A 31 6.06 -6.32 -7.85
CA ASP A 31 6.15 -7.27 -6.73
C ASP A 31 5.18 -8.44 -6.90
N SER A 32 5.64 -9.63 -6.50
CA SER A 32 4.79 -10.82 -6.37
C SER A 32 4.40 -11.01 -4.90
N VAL A 33 3.10 -10.93 -4.62
CA VAL A 33 2.54 -10.91 -3.26
C VAL A 33 1.57 -12.06 -3.06
N THR A 34 1.85 -12.90 -2.05
CA THR A 34 0.97 -13.99 -1.64
C THR A 34 0.22 -13.63 -0.34
N ILE A 35 -1.11 -13.79 -0.39
CA ILE A 35 -2.05 -13.66 0.72
C ILE A 35 -2.99 -14.86 0.76
N GLY A 36 -3.89 -14.93 1.74
CA GLY A 36 -4.87 -16.03 1.84
C GLY A 36 -5.78 -16.25 0.61
N LEU A 37 -5.90 -15.24 -0.27
CA LEU A 37 -6.70 -15.32 -1.50
C LEU A 37 -5.91 -15.78 -2.75
N GLY A 38 -4.60 -16.01 -2.62
CA GLY A 38 -3.73 -16.43 -3.72
C GLY A 38 -2.50 -15.54 -3.88
N THR A 39 -1.87 -15.65 -5.05
CA THR A 39 -0.68 -14.86 -5.41
C THR A 39 -1.01 -13.86 -6.51
N PHE A 40 -0.58 -12.61 -6.31
CA PHE A 40 -0.78 -11.49 -7.21
C PHE A 40 0.58 -10.99 -7.68
N SER A 41 0.83 -11.01 -8.98
CA SER A 41 2.03 -10.46 -9.62
C SER A 41 1.79 -9.04 -10.12
N GLY A 42 2.87 -8.28 -10.34
CA GLY A 42 2.74 -6.91 -10.84
C GLY A 42 2.17 -5.94 -9.80
N CYS A 43 2.41 -6.21 -8.51
CA CYS A 43 1.91 -5.38 -7.42
C CYS A 43 2.77 -4.12 -7.27
N LEU A 44 2.09 -3.00 -7.06
CA LEU A 44 2.72 -1.76 -6.63
C LEU A 44 3.01 -1.84 -5.14
N CYS A 45 4.26 -1.58 -4.76
CA CYS A 45 4.68 -1.44 -3.37
C CYS A 45 4.98 0.03 -3.06
N ILE A 46 4.32 0.55 -2.02
CA ILE A 46 4.54 1.89 -1.49
C ILE A 46 5.05 1.76 -0.07
N LYS A 47 6.17 2.42 0.21
CA LYS A 47 6.59 2.74 1.57
C LYS A 47 5.72 3.88 2.10
N ASP A 48 5.04 3.63 3.21
CA ASP A 48 4.25 4.60 3.95
C ASP A 48 5.00 4.93 5.25
N TRP A 49 5.19 6.22 5.54
CA TRP A 49 5.96 6.72 6.68
C TRP A 49 5.60 8.17 7.00
N SER A 50 5.96 8.64 8.19
CA SER A 50 5.78 10.04 8.61
C SER A 50 7.10 10.60 9.16
N PRO A 51 7.48 11.85 8.85
CA PRO A 51 8.56 12.55 9.54
C PRO A 51 8.32 12.72 11.05
N LEU A 52 7.06 12.67 11.48
CA LEU A 52 6.68 12.78 12.90
C LEU A 52 6.89 11.46 13.66
N GLU A 53 6.86 10.31 12.96
CA GLU A 53 7.05 8.96 13.52
C GLU A 53 8.06 8.16 12.66
N PRO A 54 9.34 8.56 12.60
CA PRO A 54 10.30 8.02 11.64
C PRO A 54 10.68 6.56 11.89
N GLU A 55 10.50 6.04 13.11
CA GLU A 55 10.73 4.63 13.43
C GLU A 55 9.61 3.68 12.95
N VAL A 56 8.46 4.21 12.53
CA VAL A 56 7.33 3.42 12.01
C VAL A 56 7.32 3.48 10.49
N VAL A 57 7.42 2.31 9.86
CA VAL A 57 7.40 2.20 8.40
C VAL A 57 6.53 1.03 7.98
N GLU A 58 5.67 1.27 7.01
CA GLU A 58 4.81 0.26 6.41
C GLU A 58 5.10 0.09 4.93
N HIS A 59 4.99 -1.15 4.44
CA HIS A 59 4.93 -1.45 3.01
C HIS A 59 3.51 -1.85 2.65
N LYS A 60 2.88 -1.05 1.79
CA LYS A 60 1.53 -1.23 1.28
C LYS A 60 1.58 -1.74 -0.16
N PHE A 61 0.95 -2.89 -0.39
CA PHE A 61 0.94 -3.58 -1.67
C PHE A 61 -0.43 -3.51 -2.32
N TYR A 62 -0.48 -2.95 -3.52
CA TYR A 62 -1.70 -2.75 -4.30
C TYR A 62 -1.66 -3.62 -5.55
N SER A 63 -2.74 -4.34 -5.81
CA SER A 63 -2.89 -5.17 -7.00
C SER A 63 -3.74 -4.45 -8.04
N ARG A 64 -3.23 -4.33 -9.27
CA ARG A 64 -4.03 -3.79 -10.39
C ARG A 64 -5.24 -4.66 -10.71
N ALA A 65 -5.12 -5.99 -10.55
CA ALA A 65 -6.22 -6.92 -10.80
C ALA A 65 -7.38 -6.76 -9.79
N VAL A 66 -7.07 -6.34 -8.56
CA VAL A 66 -8.06 -6.05 -7.51
C VAL A 66 -8.51 -4.58 -7.54
N GLY A 67 -7.63 -3.68 -7.96
CA GLY A 67 -7.85 -2.24 -7.93
C GLY A 67 -7.72 -1.61 -6.53
N ASN A 68 -7.19 -2.36 -5.55
CA ASN A 68 -7.07 -1.90 -4.16
C ASN A 68 -5.85 -2.53 -3.46
N LEU A 69 -5.62 -2.11 -2.21
CA LEU A 69 -4.66 -2.67 -1.27
C LEU A 69 -5.00 -4.14 -1.02
N ILE A 70 -4.01 -5.01 -1.16
CA ILE A 70 -4.15 -6.44 -0.88
C ILE A 70 -3.37 -6.88 0.36
N LEU A 71 -2.34 -6.11 0.74
CA LEU A 71 -1.46 -6.42 1.87
C LEU A 71 -0.81 -5.14 2.40
N GLU A 72 -0.73 -5.04 3.72
CA GLU A 72 0.05 -4.05 4.47
C GLU A 72 0.95 -4.79 5.46
N LYS A 73 2.21 -4.36 5.56
CA LYS A 73 3.20 -4.92 6.48
C LYS A 73 3.94 -3.79 7.17
N LYS A 74 3.94 -3.76 8.50
CA LYS A 74 4.90 -2.95 9.27
C LYS A 74 6.28 -3.59 9.16
N VAL A 75 7.24 -2.85 8.62
CA VAL A 75 8.62 -3.30 8.41
C VAL A 75 9.61 -2.64 9.39
N ALA A 76 9.18 -1.60 10.08
CA ALA A 76 9.86 -1.00 11.23
C ALA A 76 8.83 -0.55 12.27
N GLY A 77 9.24 -0.51 13.54
CA GLY A 77 8.34 -0.31 14.68
C GLY A 77 7.71 -1.62 15.17
N GLU A 78 6.48 -1.56 15.66
CA GLU A 78 5.75 -2.76 16.10
C GLU A 78 5.35 -3.64 14.91
N THR A 79 5.39 -4.96 15.10
CA THR A 79 5.02 -5.91 14.04
C THR A 79 3.53 -5.84 13.76
N GLY A 80 3.16 -5.70 12.48
CA GLY A 80 1.77 -5.66 12.03
C GLY A 80 1.64 -6.18 10.60
N ARG A 81 0.55 -6.91 10.33
CA ARG A 81 0.21 -7.40 8.99
C ARG A 81 -1.30 -7.39 8.82
N MET A 82 -1.76 -6.74 7.76
CA MET A 82 -3.15 -6.79 7.32
C MET A 82 -3.22 -7.26 5.87
N GLU A 83 -4.18 -8.09 5.52
CA GLU A 83 -4.36 -8.57 4.14
C GLU A 83 -5.83 -8.68 3.78
N LEU A 84 -6.13 -8.53 2.49
CA LEU A 84 -7.48 -8.70 1.95
C LEU A 84 -7.98 -10.12 2.20
N ARG A 85 -9.15 -10.25 2.83
CA ARG A 85 -9.72 -11.56 3.22
C ARG A 85 -10.84 -12.05 2.33
N GLU A 86 -11.63 -11.14 1.76
CA GLU A 86 -12.73 -11.48 0.85
C GLU A 86 -12.98 -10.35 -0.15
N MET A 87 -13.55 -10.70 -1.31
CA MET A 87 -14.07 -9.77 -2.30
C MET A 87 -15.52 -10.18 -2.62
N LYS A 88 -16.45 -9.23 -2.56
CA LYS A 88 -17.85 -9.45 -2.92
C LYS A 88 -18.16 -8.63 -4.17
N PHE A 89 -18.60 -9.31 -5.22
CA PHE A 89 -19.05 -8.65 -6.44
C PHE A 89 -20.57 -8.48 -6.38
N ALA A 90 -21.06 -7.29 -6.67
CA ALA A 90 -22.48 -7.09 -6.90
C ALA A 90 -22.88 -7.83 -8.18
N ALA A 91 -23.99 -8.58 -8.15
CA ALA A 91 -24.55 -9.14 -9.37
C ALA A 91 -24.94 -7.99 -10.30
N ALA A 92 -24.54 -8.06 -11.58
CA ALA A 92 -25.00 -7.11 -12.57
C ALA A 92 -26.54 -7.23 -12.69
N ALA A 93 -27.24 -6.12 -12.49
CA ALA A 93 -28.66 -6.04 -12.78
C ALA A 93 -28.86 -6.20 -14.29
N GLN A 94 -29.72 -7.14 -14.68
CA GLN A 94 -30.17 -7.34 -16.05
C GLN A 94 -31.18 -6.27 -16.46
#